data_AF-A0AAV0MGN5-F1
#
_entry.id   AF-A0AAV0MGN5-F1
#
_cell.length_a   1.000
_cell.length_b   1.000
_cell.length_c   1.000
_cell.angle_alpha   90.00
_cell.angle_beta   90.00
_cell.angle_gamma   90.00
#
_symmetry.space_group_name_H-M   'P 1'
#
loop_
_entity.id
_entity.type
_entity.pdbx_description
1 polymer ?
#
loop_
_entity_poly.entity_id
_entity_poly.type
_entity_poly.pdbx_seq_one_letter_code
_entity_poly.pdbx_strand_id
1 'polypeptide(L)'
;MDGVAYTSDNEISLSAQYVGNYSDGGNDVRREVAGVVYHEMTHVWQWMGGGQGDIAPGGLIEGIADFVRLRAGLAPPPGRWVKPGEGDKWDQGYDVTAMFLDYCDGLRNDGFVAELNKKLRDDYNVTFFKELLGKSVDELWKDYKAKYGK
;
A
#
# COMPACT_ATOMS: atom_id res chain seq x y z
N MET A 1 5.34 -16.82 14.90
CA MET A 1 6.01 -16.23 13.73
C MET A 1 6.78 -15.01 14.17
N ASP A 2 7.87 -14.70 13.49
CA ASP A 2 8.78 -13.61 13.86
C ASP A 2 8.35 -12.25 13.25
N GLY A 3 7.40 -12.25 12.31
CA GLY A 3 6.81 -11.06 11.69
C GLY A 3 5.59 -10.49 12.42
N VAL A 4 5.04 -9.39 11.90
CA VAL A 4 3.84 -8.72 12.43
C VAL A 4 2.58 -9.52 12.10
N ALA A 5 2.38 -9.78 10.82
CA ALA A 5 1.27 -10.53 10.27
C ALA A 5 1.65 -11.07 8.87
N TYR A 6 0.83 -11.97 8.33
CA TYR A 6 0.86 -12.33 6.92
C TYR A 6 -0.50 -12.87 6.49
N THR A 7 -0.71 -12.87 5.18
CA THR A 7 -1.87 -13.47 4.51
C THR A 7 -1.43 -14.62 3.61
N SER A 8 -2.14 -15.73 3.67
CA SER A 8 -2.00 -16.86 2.75
C SER A 8 -3.40 -17.27 2.29
N ASP A 9 -3.67 -17.16 0.99
CA ASP A 9 -5.00 -17.36 0.40
C ASP A 9 -6.06 -16.47 1.09
N ASN A 10 -6.91 -17.08 1.92
CA ASN A 10 -7.97 -16.45 2.68
C ASN A 10 -7.72 -16.49 4.21
N GLU A 11 -6.53 -16.91 4.64
CA GLU A 11 -6.12 -16.93 6.04
C GLU A 11 -5.24 -15.73 6.36
N ILE A 12 -5.62 -14.98 7.39
CA ILE A 12 -4.83 -13.89 7.96
C ILE A 12 -4.28 -14.36 9.31
N SER A 13 -2.95 -14.35 9.43
CA SER A 13 -2.24 -14.65 10.67
C SER A 13 -1.70 -13.37 11.28
N LEU A 14 -1.90 -13.18 12.59
CA LEU A 14 -1.41 -12.03 13.37
C LEU A 14 -0.57 -12.49 14.56
N SER A 15 0.57 -11.83 14.80
CA SER A 15 1.51 -12.26 15.83
C SER A 15 1.05 -11.82 17.20
N ALA A 16 0.72 -12.79 18.06
CA ALA A 16 0.39 -12.51 19.46
C ALA A 16 1.53 -11.82 20.21
N GLN A 17 2.78 -12.14 19.87
CA GLN A 17 3.96 -11.50 20.45
C GLN A 17 4.05 -10.03 20.05
N TYR A 18 3.81 -9.70 18.78
CA TYR A 18 3.75 -8.31 18.31
C TYR A 18 2.67 -7.52 19.06
N VAL A 19 1.46 -8.09 19.17
CA VAL A 19 0.33 -7.45 19.87
C VAL A 19 0.65 -7.19 21.34
N GLY A 20 1.26 -8.17 22.03
CA GLY A 20 1.71 -8.01 23.42
C GLY A 20 2.71 -6.87 23.57
N ASN A 21 3.78 -6.87 22.76
CA ASN A 21 4.81 -5.83 22.80
C ASN A 21 4.25 -4.43 22.49
N TYR A 22 3.31 -4.32 21.54
CA TYR A 22 2.71 -3.03 21.20
C TYR A 22 1.86 -2.48 22.35
N SER A 23 1.15 -3.37 23.04
CA SER A 23 0.34 -3.07 24.23
C SER A 23 1.18 -2.55 25.39
N ASP A 24 2.29 -3.21 25.68
CA ASP A 24 3.16 -2.86 26.80
C ASP A 24 3.78 -1.46 26.64
N GLY A 25 3.89 -0.98 25.40
CA GLY A 25 4.33 0.38 25.07
C GLY A 25 3.30 1.49 25.32
N GLY A 26 2.11 1.17 25.84
CA GLY A 26 1.05 2.16 26.12
C GLY A 26 0.36 2.74 24.88
N ASN A 27 0.48 2.06 23.73
CA ASN A 27 -0.09 2.50 22.45
C ASN A 27 -1.56 2.04 22.30
N ASP A 28 -2.27 2.63 21.33
CA ASP A 28 -3.62 2.16 20.95
C ASP A 28 -3.55 0.85 20.15
N VAL A 29 -3.53 -0.28 20.87
CA VAL A 29 -3.47 -1.64 20.31
C VAL A 29 -4.65 -1.92 19.39
N ARG A 30 -5.85 -1.45 19.75
CA ARG A 30 -7.05 -1.71 18.95
C ARG A 30 -6.92 -1.09 17.58
N ARG A 31 -6.43 0.16 17.51
CA ARG A 31 -6.19 0.86 16.25
C ARG A 31 -5.08 0.20 15.44
N GLU A 32 -3.99 -0.22 16.06
CA GLU A 32 -2.90 -0.90 15.36
C GLU A 32 -3.35 -2.23 14.77
N VAL A 33 -3.99 -3.08 15.57
CA VAL A 33 -4.48 -4.38 15.12
C VAL A 33 -5.50 -4.20 13.99
N ALA A 34 -6.40 -3.23 14.09
CA ALA A 34 -7.31 -2.91 12.99
C ALA A 34 -6.55 -2.51 11.71
N GLY A 35 -5.52 -1.67 11.83
CA GLY A 35 -4.69 -1.27 10.70
C GLY A 35 -3.95 -2.43 10.04
N VAL A 36 -3.32 -3.30 10.84
CA VAL A 36 -2.65 -4.51 10.35
C VAL A 36 -3.64 -5.45 9.67
N VAL A 37 -4.81 -5.68 10.26
CA VAL A 37 -5.83 -6.54 9.64
C VAL A 37 -6.35 -5.94 8.32
N TYR A 38 -6.45 -4.61 8.19
CA TYR A 38 -6.84 -3.98 6.91
C TYR A 38 -5.76 -4.14 5.83
N HIS A 39 -4.49 -4.03 6.22
CA HIS A 39 -3.36 -4.32 5.34
C HIS A 39 -3.47 -5.76 4.82
N GLU A 40 -3.51 -6.73 5.72
CA GLU A 40 -3.58 -8.16 5.37
C GLU A 40 -4.85 -8.54 4.59
N MET A 41 -6.01 -8.00 5.00
CA MET A 41 -7.27 -8.21 4.27
C MET A 41 -7.18 -7.69 2.83
N THR A 42 -6.36 -6.68 2.56
CA THR A 42 -6.16 -6.20 1.19
C THR A 42 -5.57 -7.31 0.33
N HIS A 43 -4.58 -8.07 0.82
CA HIS A 43 -3.98 -9.17 0.07
C HIS A 43 -4.97 -10.29 -0.29
N VAL A 44 -6.03 -10.50 0.51
CA VAL A 44 -7.10 -11.46 0.17
C VAL A 44 -7.88 -11.04 -1.09
N TRP A 45 -8.07 -9.73 -1.29
CA TRP A 45 -8.88 -9.17 -2.40
C TRP A 45 -8.04 -8.59 -3.54
N GLN A 46 -6.73 -8.50 -3.33
CA GLN A 46 -5.80 -7.88 -4.26
C GLN A 46 -5.38 -8.89 -5.33
N TRP A 47 -5.41 -8.42 -6.58
CA TRP A 47 -4.74 -9.11 -7.66
C TRP A 47 -3.28 -8.69 -7.75
N MET A 48 -2.41 -9.61 -8.13
CA MET A 48 -0.96 -9.39 -8.21
C MET A 48 -0.37 -9.58 -9.61
N GLY A 49 -1.19 -9.85 -10.63
CA GLY A 49 -0.73 -10.34 -11.92
C GLY A 49 -0.38 -11.83 -11.87
N GLY A 50 0.54 -12.27 -12.73
CA GLY A 50 1.08 -13.64 -12.70
C GLY A 50 0.16 -14.74 -13.24
N GLY A 51 -1.02 -14.40 -13.77
CA GLY A 51 -1.91 -15.37 -14.41
C GLY A 51 -1.37 -15.81 -15.77
N GLN A 52 -1.16 -14.84 -16.66
CA GLN A 52 -0.63 -15.06 -18.03
C GLN A 52 0.57 -14.16 -18.35
N GLY A 53 0.90 -13.19 -17.48
CA GLY A 53 2.02 -12.28 -17.66
C GLY A 53 2.78 -12.04 -16.35
N ASP A 54 3.33 -10.84 -16.21
CA ASP A 54 4.21 -10.49 -15.12
C ASP A 54 3.44 -10.29 -13.81
N ILE A 55 4.17 -10.44 -12.69
CA ILE A 55 3.69 -10.13 -11.35
C ILE A 55 4.04 -8.68 -11.05
N ALA A 56 3.13 -7.96 -10.40
CA ALA A 56 3.37 -6.60 -9.96
C ALA A 56 4.58 -6.54 -9.00
N PRO A 57 5.38 -5.46 -9.00
CA PRO A 57 6.49 -5.33 -8.06
C PRO A 57 6.01 -5.48 -6.63
N GLY A 58 6.74 -6.22 -5.79
CA GLY A 58 6.35 -6.47 -4.40
C GLY A 58 6.05 -5.18 -3.63
N GLY A 59 6.81 -4.11 -3.85
CA GLY A 59 6.52 -2.83 -3.21
C GLY A 59 5.24 -2.15 -3.69
N LEU A 60 4.78 -2.39 -4.93
CA LEU A 60 3.44 -1.98 -5.33
C LEU A 60 2.36 -2.79 -4.60
N ILE A 61 2.60 -4.10 -4.42
CA ILE A 61 1.66 -4.99 -3.73
C ILE A 61 1.47 -4.53 -2.27
N GLU A 62 2.56 -4.41 -1.52
CA GLU A 62 2.59 -3.91 -0.14
C GLU A 62 2.06 -2.48 -0.03
N GLY A 63 2.39 -1.62 -1.00
CA GLY A 63 1.93 -0.24 -1.02
C GLY A 63 0.42 -0.09 -1.20
N ILE A 64 -0.23 -0.97 -1.97
CA ILE A 64 -1.69 -1.00 -2.10
C ILE A 64 -2.33 -1.39 -0.76
N ALA A 65 -1.76 -2.36 -0.04
CA ALA A 65 -2.24 -2.76 1.28
C ALA A 65 -2.16 -1.61 2.30
N ASP A 66 -1.04 -0.89 2.34
CA ASP A 66 -0.91 0.29 3.20
C ASP A 66 -1.73 1.49 2.71
N PHE A 67 -2.01 1.63 1.41
CA PHE A 67 -2.95 2.62 0.90
C PHE A 67 -4.37 2.38 1.45
N VAL A 68 -4.84 1.13 1.48
CA VAL A 68 -6.16 0.81 2.05
C VAL A 68 -6.20 1.15 3.54
N ARG A 69 -5.14 0.79 4.29
CA ARG A 69 -4.98 1.18 5.69
C ARG A 69 -4.97 2.71 5.88
N LEU A 70 -4.29 3.44 5.01
CA LEU A 70 -4.24 4.91 5.00
C LEU A 70 -5.63 5.51 4.82
N ARG A 71 -6.36 5.11 3.76
CA ARG A 71 -7.69 5.63 3.42
C ARG A 71 -8.78 5.23 4.41
N ALA A 72 -8.59 4.12 5.14
CA ALA A 72 -9.44 3.75 6.26
C ALA A 72 -9.22 4.62 7.52
N GLY A 73 -8.25 5.54 7.49
CA GLY A 73 -7.89 6.36 8.65
C GLY A 73 -7.22 5.55 9.76
N LEU A 74 -6.52 4.46 9.40
CA LEU A 74 -5.86 3.52 10.30
C LEU A 74 -4.32 3.57 10.19
N ALA A 75 -3.79 4.64 9.60
CA ALA A 75 -2.36 4.93 9.69
C ALA A 75 -1.90 4.94 11.16
N PRO A 76 -0.69 4.44 11.45
CA PRO A 76 -0.13 4.39 12.79
C PRO A 76 0.11 5.80 13.35
N PRO A 77 0.45 5.93 14.64
CA PRO A 77 0.75 7.23 15.25
C PRO A 77 1.81 8.03 14.48
N PRO A 78 1.76 9.38 14.54
CA PRO A 78 2.68 10.24 13.82
C PRO A 78 4.15 9.88 14.05
N GLY A 79 4.94 9.93 12.97
CA GLY A 79 6.38 9.64 13.01
C GLY A 79 6.75 8.17 12.80
N ARG A 80 5.77 7.25 12.70
CA ARG A 80 6.02 5.86 12.28
C ARG A 80 5.99 5.66 10.77
N TRP A 81 5.15 6.43 10.09
CA TRP A 81 5.09 6.46 8.63
C TRP A 81 5.81 7.68 8.08
N VAL A 82 6.37 7.51 6.88
CA VAL A 82 6.96 8.58 6.09
C VAL A 82 5.92 9.66 5.77
N LYS A 83 6.40 10.87 5.50
CA LYS A 83 5.55 11.96 5.00
C LYS A 83 5.38 11.86 3.48
N PRO A 84 4.31 12.44 2.92
CA PRO A 84 4.22 12.64 1.47
C PRO A 84 5.50 13.30 0.93
N GLY A 85 6.03 12.76 -0.15
CA GLY A 85 7.25 13.20 -0.81
C GLY A 85 8.53 12.54 -0.28
N GLU A 86 8.52 11.76 0.79
CA GLU A 86 9.68 10.98 1.26
C GLU A 86 9.82 9.65 0.48
N GLY A 87 10.95 8.96 0.67
CA GLY A 87 11.30 7.74 -0.07
C GLY A 87 12.02 7.97 -1.41
N ASP A 88 12.58 6.90 -1.96
CA ASP A 88 13.53 6.95 -3.07
C ASP A 88 12.92 6.47 -4.40
N LYS A 89 11.93 5.57 -4.33
CA LYS A 89 11.27 5.00 -5.53
C LYS A 89 9.77 4.77 -5.30
N TRP A 90 9.00 4.80 -6.39
CA TRP A 90 7.55 4.69 -6.34
C TRP A 90 7.05 3.32 -5.85
N ASP A 91 7.80 2.24 -6.08
CA ASP A 91 7.51 0.87 -5.66
C ASP A 91 8.40 0.43 -4.47
N GLN A 92 8.72 1.36 -3.56
CA GLN A 92 9.52 1.07 -2.38
C GLN A 92 8.81 0.12 -1.39
N GLY A 93 7.48 0.06 -1.46
CA GLY A 93 6.68 -0.72 -0.51
C GLY A 93 6.03 0.14 0.54
N TYR A 94 5.07 -0.48 1.22
CA TYR A 94 4.47 0.02 2.46
C TYR A 94 4.03 1.49 2.35
N ASP A 95 4.27 2.27 3.40
CA ASP A 95 3.89 3.66 3.55
C ASP A 95 4.44 4.58 2.46
N VAL A 96 5.67 4.38 1.98
CA VAL A 96 6.24 5.19 0.87
C VAL A 96 5.39 5.06 -0.39
N THR A 97 5.10 3.83 -0.81
CA THR A 97 4.28 3.60 -1.98
C THR A 97 2.82 3.99 -1.72
N ALA A 98 2.29 3.77 -0.51
CA ALA A 98 0.93 4.17 -0.14
C ALA A 98 0.71 5.68 -0.26
N MET A 99 1.66 6.51 0.18
CA MET A 99 1.59 7.98 0.06
C MET A 99 1.60 8.44 -1.40
N PHE A 100 2.35 7.75 -2.27
CA PHE A 100 2.33 8.01 -3.70
C PHE A 100 1.02 7.58 -4.37
N LEU A 101 0.49 6.41 -3.98
CA LEU A 101 -0.79 5.94 -4.48
C LEU A 101 -1.93 6.85 -4.06
N ASP A 102 -1.92 7.43 -2.86
CA ASP A 102 -2.90 8.44 -2.43
C ASP A 102 -2.83 9.72 -3.27
N TYR A 103 -1.63 10.16 -3.65
CA TYR A 103 -1.48 11.23 -4.64
C TYR A 103 -2.10 10.86 -5.99
N CYS A 104 -1.79 9.67 -6.51
CA CYS A 104 -2.35 9.18 -7.78
C CYS A 104 -3.88 9.05 -7.74
N ASP A 105 -4.44 8.58 -6.62
CA ASP A 105 -5.88 8.47 -6.41
C ASP A 105 -6.57 9.84 -6.42
N GLY A 106 -5.93 10.84 -5.78
CA GLY A 106 -6.40 12.22 -5.81
C GLY A 106 -6.41 12.86 -7.21
N LEU A 107 -5.55 12.42 -8.14
CA LEU A 107 -5.58 12.89 -9.53
C LEU A 107 -6.81 12.41 -10.31
N ARG A 108 -7.52 11.40 -9.81
CA ARG A 108 -8.67 10.78 -10.47
C ARG A 108 -9.99 10.98 -9.72
N ASN A 109 -10.04 11.89 -8.74
CA ASN A 109 -11.17 12.06 -7.82
C ASN A 109 -11.54 10.75 -7.08
N ASP A 110 -10.52 10.05 -6.60
CA ASP A 110 -10.57 8.71 -6.01
C ASP A 110 -10.86 7.58 -7.04
N GLY A 111 -10.30 6.39 -6.78
CA GLY A 111 -10.59 5.17 -7.56
C GLY A 111 -9.50 4.73 -8.55
N PHE A 112 -8.37 5.43 -8.61
CA PHE A 112 -7.18 4.96 -9.34
C PHE A 112 -6.73 3.59 -8.83
N VAL A 113 -6.58 3.42 -7.51
CA VAL A 113 -6.05 2.17 -6.93
C VAL A 113 -7.00 1.00 -7.17
N ALA A 114 -8.31 1.24 -7.11
CA ALA A 114 -9.32 0.23 -7.40
C ALA A 114 -9.27 -0.24 -8.87
N GLU A 115 -9.17 0.69 -9.82
CA GLU A 115 -9.02 0.34 -11.24
C GLU A 115 -7.66 -0.28 -11.55
N LEU A 116 -6.59 0.13 -10.86
CA LEU A 116 -5.29 -0.53 -10.96
C LEU A 116 -5.39 -1.98 -10.51
N ASN A 117 -5.96 -2.25 -9.32
CA ASN A 117 -6.18 -3.60 -8.82
C ASN A 117 -6.98 -4.47 -9.81
N LYS A 118 -8.03 -3.91 -10.42
CA LYS A 118 -8.80 -4.60 -11.45
C LYS A 118 -7.96 -4.99 -12.66
N LYS A 119 -7.02 -4.13 -13.10
CA LYS A 119 -6.11 -4.43 -14.21
C LYS A 119 -5.05 -5.46 -13.84
N LEU A 120 -4.70 -5.60 -12.56
CA LEU A 120 -3.76 -6.61 -12.07
C LEU A 120 -4.31 -8.04 -12.07
N ARG A 121 -5.57 -8.26 -12.50
CA ARG A 121 -6.23 -9.58 -12.42
C ARG A 121 -5.44 -10.71 -13.05
N ASP A 122 -4.85 -10.47 -14.23
CA ASP A 122 -4.21 -11.52 -15.03
C ASP A 122 -2.72 -11.23 -15.35
N ASP A 123 -2.32 -9.95 -15.38
CA ASP A 123 -0.98 -9.49 -15.77
C ASP A 123 -0.68 -8.13 -15.10
N TYR A 124 0.60 -7.79 -14.99
CA TYR A 124 1.08 -6.47 -14.64
C TYR A 124 1.84 -5.83 -15.80
N ASN A 125 1.46 -4.60 -16.15
CA ASN A 125 2.27 -3.73 -16.99
C ASN A 125 2.39 -2.34 -16.36
N VAL A 126 3.60 -1.80 -16.30
CA VAL A 126 3.85 -0.44 -15.80
C VAL A 126 3.10 0.63 -16.60
N THR A 127 2.70 0.35 -17.85
CA THR A 127 1.86 1.25 -18.67
C THR A 127 0.47 1.48 -18.08
N PHE A 128 -0.01 0.66 -17.15
CA PHE A 128 -1.32 0.86 -16.52
C PHE A 128 -1.45 2.23 -15.85
N PHE A 129 -0.37 2.78 -15.30
CA PHE A 129 -0.34 4.15 -14.78
C PHE A 129 -0.67 5.16 -15.88
N LYS A 130 -0.07 5.01 -17.07
CA LYS A 130 -0.30 5.88 -18.22
C LYS A 130 -1.69 5.70 -18.80
N GLU A 131 -2.20 4.49 -18.86
CA GLU A 131 -3.56 4.20 -19.30
C GLU A 131 -4.61 4.84 -18.38
N LEU A 132 -4.37 4.81 -17.07
CA LEU A 132 -5.31 5.30 -16.06
C LEU A 132 -5.18 6.81 -15.77
N LEU A 133 -3.99 7.39 -15.88
CA LEU A 133 -3.72 8.79 -15.49
C LEU A 133 -3.12 9.65 -16.60
N GLY A 134 -2.85 9.08 -17.77
CA GLY A 134 -2.28 9.80 -18.92
C GLY A 134 -0.77 10.06 -18.86
N LYS A 135 -0.09 9.64 -17.79
CA LYS A 135 1.35 9.86 -17.54
C LYS A 135 2.05 8.56 -17.14
N SER A 136 3.31 8.39 -17.50
CA SER A 136 4.10 7.25 -17.02
C SER A 136 4.26 7.30 -15.50
N VAL A 137 4.54 6.16 -14.86
CA VAL A 137 4.79 6.10 -13.43
C VAL A 137 5.96 7.00 -13.01
N ASP A 138 6.99 7.12 -13.84
CA ASP A 138 8.15 7.99 -13.58
C ASP A 138 7.79 9.48 -13.64
N GLU A 139 6.95 9.88 -14.60
CA GLU A 139 6.42 11.25 -14.67
C GLU A 139 5.57 11.57 -13.44
N LEU A 140 4.68 10.65 -13.04
CA LEU A 140 3.85 10.78 -11.85
C LEU A 140 4.69 10.86 -10.57
N TRP A 141 5.71 10.00 -10.44
CA TRP A 141 6.61 10.00 -9.29
C TRP A 141 7.38 11.32 -9.21
N LYS A 142 7.89 11.82 -10.34
CA LYS A 142 8.55 13.13 -10.40
C LYS A 142 7.61 14.26 -9.99
N ASP A 143 6.36 14.26 -10.46
CA ASP A 143 5.36 15.26 -10.09
C ASP A 143 5.00 15.20 -8.60
N TYR A 144 4.86 13.99 -8.05
CA TYR A 144 4.67 13.74 -6.62
C TYR A 144 5.82 14.31 -5.79
N LYS A 145 7.07 14.01 -6.18
CA LYS A 145 8.27 14.53 -5.50
C LYS A 145 8.38 16.04 -5.65
N ALA A 146 8.00 16.63 -6.78
CA ALA A 146 7.97 18.09 -6.93
C ALA A 146 6.89 18.76 -6.06
N LYS A 147 5.75 18.09 -5.85
CA LYS A 147 4.65 18.61 -5.04
C LYS A 147 4.92 18.55 -3.54
N TYR A 148 5.54 17.47 -3.08
CA TYR A 148 5.66 17.18 -1.65
C TYR A 148 7.09 17.06 -1.12
N GLY A 149 8.08 16.84 -2.00
CA GLY A 149 9.49 16.78 -1.63
C GLY A 149 9.94 18.14 -1.09
N LYS A 150 10.37 18.14 0.18
CA LYS A 150 11.02 19.26 0.84
C LYS A 150 12.39 18.82 1.32
#